data_AF-A0A925MM93-F1
#
_entry.id   AF-A0A925MM93-F1
#
_cell.length_a   1.000
_cell.length_b   1.000
_cell.length_c   1.000
_cell.angle_alpha   90.00
_cell.angle_beta   90.00
_cell.angle_gamma   90.00
#
_symmetry.space_group_name_H-M   'P 1'
#
loop_
_entity.id
_entity.type
_entity.pdbx_description
1 polymer ?
#
loop_
_entity_poly.entity_id
_entity_poly.type
_entity_poly.pdbx_seq_one_letter_code
_entity_poly.pdbx_strand_id
1 'polypeptide(L)'
;MRPFNQSEIEKLEFYVYVYTDPRNDKPFYVGKGRGNRAFDHLNDNSESLKVKRIEEIRASGHVPKIEILAFGLDGPTALKVEAAAIDLIGFKNLTNLQIGHHARKYGRRSIDTVHAELSAREIDKFDDNMILIKINRTYGDASDASAMALYDATRGTWPVKRESVDKTQYAAAVFGGVIREVYRVAAWLPAESTLYLDPNRNYEPSKRMEFVGKIADDTILEKYRWRSVAGLYKRGAANPIMYVGPAFPK
;
A
#
# COMPACT_ATOMS: atom_id res chain seq x y z
N MET A 1 28.48 15.22 -18.46
CA MET A 1 28.50 13.78 -18.08
C MET A 1 28.50 12.96 -19.36
N ARG A 2 29.32 11.91 -19.49
CA ARG A 2 29.44 11.12 -20.72
C ARG A 2 28.38 10.01 -20.74
N PRO A 3 27.54 9.89 -21.80
CA PRO A 3 26.61 8.77 -21.95
C PRO A 3 27.35 7.43 -22.14
N PHE A 4 26.64 6.33 -21.90
CA PHE A 4 27.15 4.98 -22.15
C PHE A 4 27.35 4.74 -23.66
N ASN A 5 28.44 4.04 -23.99
CA ASN A 5 28.72 3.54 -25.33
C ASN A 5 28.05 2.16 -25.56
N GLN A 6 28.07 1.68 -26.81
CA GLN A 6 27.35 0.46 -27.20
C GLN A 6 27.76 -0.78 -26.39
N SER A 7 29.06 -0.98 -26.15
CA SER A 7 29.55 -2.13 -25.38
C SER A 7 29.20 -2.05 -23.89
N GLU A 8 29.07 -0.84 -23.34
CA GLU A 8 28.59 -0.62 -21.97
C GLU A 8 27.08 -0.89 -21.89
N ILE A 9 26.30 -0.41 -22.86
CA ILE A 9 24.85 -0.60 -22.93
C ILE A 9 24.49 -2.09 -22.99
N GLU A 10 25.24 -2.87 -23.75
CA GLU A 10 25.05 -4.32 -23.86
C GLU A 10 25.27 -5.03 -22.52
N LYS A 11 26.25 -4.60 -21.72
CA LYS A 11 26.52 -5.16 -20.39
C LYS A 11 25.60 -4.63 -19.29
N LEU A 12 25.11 -3.40 -19.44
CA LEU A 12 24.20 -2.76 -18.48
C LEU A 12 22.82 -3.43 -18.45
N GLU A 13 22.36 -3.98 -19.58
CA GLU A 13 21.00 -4.50 -19.77
C GLU A 13 19.93 -3.53 -19.22
N PHE A 14 19.08 -3.99 -18.29
CA PHE A 14 18.31 -3.07 -17.44
C PHE A 14 19.09 -2.73 -16.18
N TYR A 15 18.91 -1.48 -15.74
CA TYR A 15 19.54 -0.96 -14.54
C TYR A 15 18.58 -0.05 -13.77
N VAL A 16 18.90 0.21 -12.51
CA VAL A 16 18.22 1.19 -11.66
C VAL A 16 19.22 2.29 -11.33
N TYR A 17 18.81 3.54 -11.48
CA TYR A 17 19.64 4.71 -11.23
C TYR A 17 18.95 5.69 -10.30
N VAL A 18 19.76 6.54 -9.65
CA VAL A 18 19.31 7.61 -8.78
C VAL A 18 19.87 8.95 -9.26
N TYR A 19 19.07 10.01 -9.16
CA TYR A 19 19.55 11.38 -9.25
C TYR A 19 19.71 11.97 -7.85
N THR A 20 20.87 12.57 -7.63
CA THR A 20 21.25 13.19 -6.35
C THR A 20 21.46 14.69 -6.56
N ASP A 21 20.89 15.51 -5.68
CA ASP A 21 21.10 16.96 -5.66
C ASP A 21 22.48 17.24 -5.04
N PRO A 22 23.45 17.75 -5.81
CA PRO A 22 24.82 17.93 -5.32
C PRO A 22 24.95 19.01 -4.24
N ARG A 23 23.92 19.83 -4.01
CA ARG A 23 23.95 20.91 -3.01
C ARG A 23 23.79 20.40 -1.58
N ASN A 24 23.19 19.22 -1.42
CA ASN A 24 22.90 18.62 -0.11
C ASN A 24 23.07 17.09 -0.09
N ASP A 25 23.58 16.51 -1.17
CA ASP A 25 23.77 15.07 -1.39
C ASP A 25 22.53 14.21 -1.12
N LYS A 26 21.33 14.78 -1.32
CA LYS A 26 20.07 14.04 -1.15
C LYS A 26 19.59 13.47 -2.49
N PRO A 27 19.24 12.17 -2.54
CA PRO A 27 18.57 11.60 -3.70
C PRO A 27 17.19 12.24 -3.85
N PHE A 28 16.81 12.59 -5.08
CA PHE A 28 15.51 13.19 -5.37
C PHE A 28 14.75 12.46 -6.47
N TYR A 29 15.35 11.51 -7.17
CA TYR A 29 14.64 10.70 -8.18
C TYR A 29 15.28 9.33 -8.29
N VAL A 30 14.47 8.28 -8.38
CA VAL A 30 14.92 6.91 -8.69
C VAL A 30 14.20 6.45 -9.95
N GLY A 31 14.91 5.79 -10.85
CA GLY A 31 14.31 5.31 -12.08
C GLY A 31 14.93 4.02 -12.61
N LYS A 32 14.13 3.22 -13.30
CA LYS A 32 14.60 2.13 -14.15
C LYS A 32 15.05 2.65 -15.52
N GLY A 33 16.19 2.14 -15.98
CA GLY A 33 16.90 2.50 -17.20
C GLY A 33 17.17 1.31 -18.13
N ARG A 34 17.31 1.59 -19.43
CA ARG A 34 17.99 0.76 -20.44
C ARG A 34 18.64 1.70 -21.45
N GLY A 35 19.80 1.33 -21.99
CA GLY A 35 20.56 2.24 -22.86
C GLY A 35 20.93 3.54 -22.13
N ASN A 36 20.78 4.68 -22.78
CA ASN A 36 21.11 6.00 -22.23
C ASN A 36 19.97 6.72 -21.50
N ARG A 37 18.90 6.01 -21.14
CA ARG A 37 17.71 6.58 -20.49
C ARG A 37 18.03 7.48 -19.27
N ALA A 38 19.01 7.13 -18.44
CA ALA A 38 19.42 7.96 -17.31
C ALA A 38 20.00 9.32 -17.72
N PHE A 39 20.62 9.43 -18.90
CA PHE A 39 21.11 10.69 -19.45
C PHE A 39 20.02 11.43 -20.21
N ASP A 40 19.22 10.72 -20.99
CA ASP A 40 18.14 11.31 -21.79
C ASP A 40 17.14 12.06 -20.89
N HIS A 41 16.84 11.49 -19.72
CA HIS A 41 15.94 12.08 -18.73
C HIS A 41 16.46 13.37 -18.07
N LEU A 42 17.76 13.69 -18.17
CA LEU A 42 18.29 15.00 -17.73
C LEU A 42 17.89 16.13 -18.69
N ASN A 43 17.58 15.80 -19.94
CA ASN A 43 17.23 16.77 -20.99
C ASN A 43 15.74 16.73 -21.32
N ASP A 44 14.96 16.06 -20.48
CA ASP A 44 13.51 16.02 -20.56
C ASP A 44 12.95 17.41 -20.22
N ASN A 45 12.12 17.95 -21.10
CA ASN A 45 11.49 19.27 -20.96
C ASN A 45 10.00 19.17 -20.59
N SER A 46 9.54 17.99 -20.16
CA SER A 46 8.15 17.82 -19.70
C SER A 46 7.89 18.49 -18.35
N GLU A 47 6.70 19.06 -18.18
CA GLU A 47 6.24 19.59 -16.90
C GLU A 47 6.14 18.48 -15.85
N SER A 48 7.16 18.36 -14.99
CA SER A 48 7.23 17.38 -13.91
C SER A 48 8.02 17.90 -12.71
N LEU A 49 7.74 17.36 -11.52
CA LEU A 49 8.51 17.69 -10.30
C LEU A 49 10.00 17.38 -10.47
N LYS A 50 10.33 16.33 -11.22
CA LYS A 50 11.71 15.97 -11.59
C LYS A 50 12.37 17.11 -12.39
N VAL A 51 11.72 17.59 -13.45
CA VAL A 51 12.28 18.63 -14.33
C VAL A 51 12.45 19.94 -13.57
N LYS A 52 11.47 20.36 -12.76
CA LYS A 52 11.58 21.53 -11.88
C LYS A 52 12.79 21.44 -10.95
N ARG A 53 13.01 20.28 -10.33
CA ARG A 53 14.17 20.06 -9.47
C ARG A 53 15.50 20.13 -10.23
N ILE A 54 15.56 19.59 -11.44
CA ILE A 54 16.74 19.67 -12.32
C ILE A 54 17.03 21.13 -12.69
N GLU A 55 16.00 21.90 -13.04
CA GLU A 55 16.11 23.33 -13.36
C GLU A 55 16.61 24.15 -12.17
N GLU A 56 16.09 23.91 -10.95
CA GLU A 56 16.58 24.54 -9.72
C GLU A 56 18.06 24.26 -9.45
N ILE A 57 18.50 23.02 -9.68
CA ILE A 57 19.90 22.62 -9.54
C ILE A 57 20.76 23.35 -10.59
N ARG A 58 20.31 23.38 -11.85
CA ARG A 58 21.00 24.08 -12.95
C ARG A 58 21.08 25.59 -12.73
N ALA A 59 20.01 26.22 -12.25
CA ALA A 59 19.97 27.65 -11.94
C ALA A 59 20.99 28.03 -10.86
N SER A 60 21.37 27.10 -9.98
CA SER A 60 22.42 27.29 -8.98
C SER A 60 23.85 27.00 -9.49
N GLY A 61 24.04 26.79 -10.79
CA GLY A 61 25.34 26.47 -11.39
C GLY A 61 25.79 25.02 -11.23
N HIS A 62 24.90 24.13 -10.77
CA HIS A 62 25.20 22.72 -10.54
C HIS A 62 24.50 21.81 -11.55
N VAL A 63 24.90 20.54 -11.62
CA VAL A 63 24.23 19.51 -12.43
C VAL A 63 23.90 18.32 -11.52
N PRO A 64 22.70 17.72 -11.61
CA PRO A 64 22.38 16.52 -10.86
C PRO A 64 23.43 15.41 -11.05
N LYS A 65 23.80 14.73 -9.98
CA LYS A 65 24.64 13.51 -10.06
C LYS A 65 23.76 12.34 -10.48
N ILE A 66 24.27 11.46 -11.35
CA ILE A 66 23.62 10.20 -11.71
C ILE A 66 24.46 9.06 -11.14
N GLU A 67 23.83 8.20 -10.36
CA GLU A 67 24.47 7.01 -9.80
C GLU A 67 23.68 5.76 -10.18
N ILE A 68 24.37 4.68 -10.52
CA ILE A 68 23.75 3.38 -10.84
C ILE A 68 23.68 2.57 -9.54
N LEU A 69 22.46 2.22 -9.11
CA LEU A 69 22.24 1.41 -7.91
C LEU A 69 22.44 -0.08 -8.18
N ALA A 70 21.99 -0.55 -9.36
CA ALA A 70 22.15 -1.93 -9.81
C ALA A 70 22.04 -1.99 -11.34
N PHE A 71 22.77 -2.89 -12.00
CA PHE A 71 22.73 -3.12 -13.45
C PHE A 71 22.91 -4.60 -13.80
N GLY A 72 22.76 -4.96 -15.08
CA GLY A 72 22.80 -6.35 -15.53
C GLY A 72 21.55 -7.12 -15.10
N LEU A 73 20.41 -6.41 -15.03
CA LEU A 73 19.15 -6.96 -14.55
C LEU A 73 18.26 -7.32 -15.73
N ASP A 74 17.42 -8.34 -15.53
CA ASP A 74 16.24 -8.50 -16.35
C ASP A 74 15.19 -7.41 -16.04
N GLY A 75 14.24 -7.21 -16.97
CA GLY A 75 13.22 -6.18 -16.86
C GLY A 75 12.37 -6.27 -15.56
N PRO A 76 11.80 -7.44 -15.21
CA PRO A 76 11.11 -7.67 -13.94
C PRO A 76 11.94 -7.43 -12.68
N THR A 77 13.21 -7.82 -12.67
CA THR A 77 14.11 -7.66 -11.52
C THR A 77 14.45 -6.18 -11.30
N ALA A 78 14.76 -5.44 -12.36
CA ALA A 78 14.96 -4.00 -12.28
C ALA A 78 13.75 -3.25 -11.70
N LEU A 79 12.54 -3.72 -12.00
CA LEU A 79 11.30 -3.16 -11.45
C LEU A 79 11.18 -3.39 -9.94
N LYS A 80 11.57 -4.57 -9.44
CA LYS A 80 11.57 -4.88 -8.00
C LYS A 80 12.62 -4.05 -7.26
N VAL A 81 13.80 -3.90 -7.83
CA VAL A 81 14.90 -3.09 -7.26
C VAL A 81 14.51 -1.62 -7.19
N GLU A 82 13.92 -1.07 -8.26
CA GLU A 82 13.40 0.31 -8.29
C GLU A 82 12.36 0.53 -7.18
N ALA A 83 11.39 -0.37 -7.04
CA ALA A 83 10.38 -0.30 -5.99
C ALA A 83 11.01 -0.32 -4.58
N ALA A 84 11.96 -1.23 -4.33
CA ALA A 84 12.63 -1.32 -3.03
C ALA A 84 13.45 -0.06 -2.71
N ALA A 85 14.15 0.51 -3.71
CA ALA A 85 14.95 1.72 -3.53
C ALA A 85 14.10 2.96 -3.23
N ILE A 86 13.00 3.14 -3.97
CA ILE A 86 12.02 4.22 -3.72
C ILE A 86 11.48 4.12 -2.29
N ASP A 87 11.12 2.92 -1.86
CA ASP A 87 10.57 2.68 -0.54
C ASP A 87 11.59 2.87 0.59
N LEU A 88 12.87 2.58 0.34
CA LEU A 88 13.93 2.81 1.33
C LEU A 88 14.21 4.31 1.52
N ILE A 89 14.32 5.06 0.43
CA ILE A 89 14.57 6.51 0.45
C ILE A 89 13.35 7.28 0.97
N GLY A 90 12.15 6.75 0.72
CA GLY A 90 10.88 7.32 1.14
C GLY A 90 10.33 8.33 0.14
N PHE A 91 9.07 8.14 -0.26
CA PHE A 91 8.40 8.91 -1.31
C PHE A 91 8.41 10.43 -1.10
N LYS A 92 8.33 10.90 0.15
CA LYS A 92 8.35 12.34 0.46
C LYS A 92 9.68 13.01 0.07
N ASN A 93 10.74 12.22 -0.08
CA ASN A 93 12.07 12.68 -0.46
C ASN A 93 12.32 12.62 -1.98
N LEU A 94 11.38 12.05 -2.76
CA LEU A 94 11.54 11.81 -4.19
C LEU A 94 10.50 12.58 -5.03
N THR A 95 10.88 12.97 -6.25
CA THR A 95 10.05 13.73 -7.20
C THR A 95 9.32 12.83 -8.21
N ASN A 96 9.29 11.52 -7.98
CA ASN A 96 8.61 10.55 -8.84
C ASN A 96 7.10 10.89 -8.91
N LEU A 97 6.63 11.35 -10.07
CA LEU A 97 5.25 11.84 -10.29
C LEU A 97 4.14 10.82 -10.00
N GLN A 98 4.44 9.53 -10.07
CA GLN A 98 3.47 8.48 -9.80
C GLN A 98 4.10 7.40 -8.92
N ILE A 99 3.38 7.03 -7.87
CA ILE A 99 3.51 5.71 -7.24
C ILE A 99 3.17 4.74 -8.37
N GLY A 100 4.19 4.20 -9.04
CA GLY A 100 3.95 3.11 -9.98
C GLY A 100 3.14 2.05 -9.24
N HIS A 101 2.10 1.51 -9.86
CA HIS A 101 1.31 0.39 -9.29
C HIS A 101 2.20 -0.73 -8.71
N HIS A 102 3.45 -0.83 -9.19
CA HIS A 102 4.49 -1.76 -8.78
C HIS A 102 5.21 -1.43 -7.47
N ALA A 103 5.30 -0.17 -7.04
CA ALA A 103 5.87 0.18 -5.73
C ALA A 103 5.01 -0.42 -4.60
N ARG A 104 3.68 -0.37 -4.73
CA ARG A 104 2.76 -1.08 -3.82
C ARG A 104 2.89 -2.61 -3.90
N LYS A 105 3.27 -3.15 -5.06
CA LYS A 105 3.39 -4.60 -5.25
C LYS A 105 4.72 -5.16 -4.73
N TYR A 106 5.84 -4.46 -4.89
CA TYR A 106 7.18 -4.98 -4.60
C TYR A 106 7.95 -4.17 -3.54
N GLY A 107 7.34 -3.13 -2.99
CA GLY A 107 7.92 -2.28 -1.97
C GLY A 107 8.01 -2.91 -0.59
N ARG A 108 8.31 -2.07 0.41
CA ARG A 108 8.44 -2.40 1.82
C ARG A 108 7.11 -2.97 2.33
N ARG A 109 7.19 -4.19 2.87
CA ARG A 109 6.08 -4.89 3.51
C ARG A 109 6.48 -5.21 4.95
N SER A 110 5.52 -5.24 5.87
CA SER A 110 5.79 -5.78 7.21
C SER A 110 6.08 -7.27 7.14
N ILE A 111 6.88 -7.79 8.08
CA ILE A 111 7.15 -9.23 8.21
C ILE A 111 5.83 -10.00 8.33
N ASP A 112 4.90 -9.49 9.14
CA ASP A 112 3.56 -10.07 9.26
C ASP A 112 2.81 -10.10 7.93
N THR A 113 2.94 -9.05 7.10
CA THR A 113 2.33 -9.02 5.77
C THR A 113 2.86 -10.12 4.87
N VAL A 114 4.17 -10.35 4.90
CA VAL A 114 4.83 -11.40 4.12
C VAL A 114 4.42 -12.79 4.63
N HIS A 115 4.42 -13.01 5.95
CA HIS A 115 3.91 -14.26 6.53
C HIS A 115 2.45 -14.50 6.15
N ALA A 116 1.62 -13.48 6.21
CA ALA A 116 0.22 -13.62 5.86
C ALA A 116 0.02 -13.90 4.37
N GLU A 117 0.83 -13.36 3.46
CA GLU A 117 0.70 -13.68 2.03
C GLU A 117 1.25 -15.06 1.68
N LEU A 118 2.40 -15.44 2.25
CA LEU A 118 3.09 -16.70 1.92
C LEU A 118 2.58 -17.90 2.73
N SER A 119 2.03 -17.67 3.91
CA SER A 119 1.61 -18.70 4.86
C SER A 119 0.11 -18.66 5.18
N ALA A 120 -0.67 -17.77 4.54
CA ALA A 120 -2.11 -17.79 4.73
C ALA A 120 -2.69 -19.12 4.25
N ARG A 121 -3.03 -19.97 5.21
CA ARG A 121 -3.98 -21.05 4.99
C ARG A 121 -5.35 -20.42 4.75
N GLU A 122 -6.07 -20.98 3.79
CA GLU A 122 -7.47 -20.60 3.58
C GLU A 122 -8.30 -20.98 4.81
N ILE A 123 -9.34 -20.20 5.09
CA ILE A 123 -10.32 -20.55 6.11
C ILE A 123 -11.39 -21.41 5.45
N ASP A 124 -11.42 -22.69 5.78
CA ASP A 124 -12.43 -23.63 5.30
C ASP A 124 -13.81 -23.33 5.92
N LYS A 125 -13.83 -22.92 7.20
CA LYS A 125 -15.06 -22.67 7.96
C LYS A 125 -14.89 -21.56 8.99
N PHE A 126 -15.93 -20.73 9.11
CA PHE A 126 -16.09 -19.75 10.18
C PHE A 126 -17.06 -20.31 11.22
N ASP A 127 -16.62 -20.50 12.45
CA ASP A 127 -17.52 -20.89 13.55
C ASP A 127 -18.08 -19.68 14.30
N ASP A 128 -17.54 -18.49 14.02
CA ASP A 128 -17.88 -17.23 14.68
C ASP A 128 -18.55 -16.28 13.68
N ASN A 129 -19.61 -15.60 14.12
CA ASN A 129 -20.32 -14.65 13.27
C ASN A 129 -19.52 -13.36 13.13
N MET A 130 -19.05 -13.07 11.91
CA MET A 130 -18.22 -11.91 11.66
C MET A 130 -18.52 -11.22 10.34
N ILE A 131 -18.15 -9.94 10.29
CA ILE A 131 -18.11 -9.15 9.07
C ILE A 131 -16.66 -9.01 8.60
N LEU A 132 -16.37 -9.44 7.38
CA LEU A 132 -15.12 -9.22 6.69
C LEU A 132 -15.18 -7.86 5.99
N ILE A 133 -14.24 -6.97 6.30
CA ILE A 133 -14.24 -5.58 5.85
C ILE A 133 -13.00 -5.32 5.01
N LYS A 134 -13.18 -5.08 3.71
CA LYS A 134 -12.08 -4.78 2.78
C LYS A 134 -11.65 -3.33 2.92
N ILE A 135 -10.44 -3.12 3.45
CA ILE A 135 -9.86 -1.79 3.70
C ILE A 135 -8.88 -1.33 2.62
N ASN A 136 -8.81 -2.01 1.47
CA ASN A 136 -7.87 -1.68 0.37
C ASN A 136 -7.93 -0.21 -0.15
N ARG A 137 -9.04 0.50 0.09
CA ARG A 137 -9.24 1.90 -0.33
C ARG A 137 -9.05 2.90 0.81
N THR A 138 -9.34 2.51 2.04
CA THR A 138 -9.30 3.36 3.23
C THR A 138 -7.99 3.24 3.99
N TYR A 139 -7.28 2.13 3.79
CA TYR A 139 -5.95 1.85 4.29
C TYR A 139 -4.99 1.89 3.10
N GLY A 140 -4.34 3.04 2.88
CA GLY A 140 -3.18 3.07 2.00
C GLY A 140 -2.09 2.20 2.63
N ASP A 141 -1.29 1.48 1.82
CA ASP A 141 -0.05 0.83 2.27
C ASP A 141 0.87 1.89 2.88
N ALA A 142 0.64 2.20 4.15
CA ALA A 142 1.52 2.97 4.98
C ALA A 142 2.22 1.91 5.84
N SER A 143 3.48 1.70 5.50
CA SER A 143 4.48 1.07 6.35
C SER A 143 4.62 1.71 7.75
N ASP A 144 3.79 2.74 8.07
CA ASP A 144 3.68 3.48 9.32
C ASP A 144 2.25 3.49 9.93
N ALA A 145 1.29 2.72 9.42
CA ALA A 145 -0.07 2.75 9.98
C ALA A 145 -0.11 2.08 11.36
N SER A 146 -0.32 2.90 12.39
CA SER A 146 -0.49 2.46 13.78
C SER A 146 -1.68 1.51 13.93
N ALA A 147 -1.73 0.74 15.02
CA ALA A 147 -2.89 -0.08 15.37
C ALA A 147 -4.20 0.74 15.37
N MET A 148 -4.11 2.02 15.73
CA MET A 148 -5.22 2.96 15.71
C MET A 148 -5.67 3.34 14.28
N ALA A 149 -4.73 3.52 13.34
CA ALA A 149 -5.07 3.74 11.92
C ALA A 149 -5.75 2.51 11.28
N LEU A 150 -5.30 1.30 11.63
CA LEU A 150 -5.94 0.06 11.18
C LEU A 150 -7.36 -0.07 11.75
N TYR A 151 -7.54 0.26 13.03
CA TYR A 151 -8.86 0.28 13.65
C TYR A 151 -9.78 1.31 12.99
N ASP A 152 -9.32 2.56 12.80
CA ASP A 152 -10.10 3.62 12.14
C ASP A 152 -10.47 3.30 10.69
N ALA A 153 -9.58 2.62 9.96
CA ALA A 153 -9.86 2.17 8.60
C ALA A 153 -10.87 1.01 8.56
N THR A 154 -11.00 0.25 9.64
CA THR A 154 -11.88 -0.93 9.74
C THR A 154 -13.23 -0.58 10.35
N ARG A 155 -13.29 0.38 11.27
CA ARG A 155 -14.48 0.62 12.10
C ARG A 155 -15.62 1.36 11.42
N GLY A 156 -15.38 2.12 10.34
CA GLY A 156 -16.40 2.81 9.56
C GLY A 156 -15.88 3.25 8.19
N THR A 157 -16.69 3.62 7.20
CA THR A 157 -18.14 3.85 7.13
C THR A 157 -18.80 2.82 6.20
N TRP A 158 -19.53 1.85 6.77
CA TRP A 158 -19.93 0.66 6.02
C TRP A 158 -21.43 0.61 5.69
N PRO A 159 -21.80 0.17 4.47
CA PRO A 159 -23.19 -0.01 4.07
C PRO A 159 -23.76 -1.32 4.63
N VAL A 160 -23.97 -1.38 5.94
CA VAL A 160 -24.46 -2.57 6.66
C VAL A 160 -25.99 -2.53 6.86
N LYS A 161 -26.61 -3.71 7.00
CA LYS A 161 -28.04 -3.84 7.30
C LYS A 161 -28.22 -4.10 8.80
N ARG A 162 -29.23 -3.48 9.42
CA ARG A 162 -29.54 -3.63 10.87
C ARG A 162 -29.66 -5.10 11.30
N GLU A 163 -30.40 -5.90 10.56
CA GLU A 163 -30.61 -7.33 10.87
C GLU A 163 -29.31 -8.16 10.85
N SER A 164 -28.30 -7.74 10.09
CA SER A 164 -27.02 -8.43 9.99
C SER A 164 -26.04 -7.99 11.07
N VAL A 165 -26.08 -6.71 11.47
CA VAL A 165 -25.20 -6.19 12.53
C VAL A 165 -25.54 -6.79 13.89
N ASP A 166 -26.81 -7.04 14.20
CA ASP A 166 -27.25 -7.63 15.47
C ASP A 166 -26.72 -9.06 15.66
N LYS A 167 -26.44 -9.76 14.56
CA LYS A 167 -25.90 -11.13 14.56
C LYS A 167 -24.36 -11.15 14.52
N THR A 168 -23.72 -10.01 14.28
CA THR A 168 -22.27 -9.90 14.07
C THR A 168 -21.53 -9.69 15.37
N GLN A 169 -20.71 -10.66 15.76
CA GLN A 169 -19.90 -10.62 16.98
C GLN A 169 -18.52 -9.99 16.76
N TYR A 170 -17.95 -10.22 15.58
CA TYR A 170 -16.61 -9.76 15.24
C TYR A 170 -16.56 -9.01 13.91
N ALA A 171 -15.58 -8.12 13.78
CA ALA A 171 -15.26 -7.44 12.53
C ALA A 171 -13.79 -7.70 12.19
N ALA A 172 -13.53 -8.24 11.00
CA ALA A 172 -12.20 -8.58 10.53
C ALA A 172 -11.72 -7.56 9.47
N ALA A 173 -10.56 -6.96 9.72
CA ALA A 173 -9.88 -6.08 8.79
C ALA A 173 -9.23 -6.89 7.68
N VAL A 174 -9.71 -6.78 6.44
CA VAL A 174 -9.19 -7.53 5.28
C VAL A 174 -8.43 -6.60 4.35
N PHE A 175 -7.14 -6.89 4.16
CA PHE A 175 -6.28 -6.17 3.21
C PHE A 175 -5.54 -7.16 2.33
N GLY A 176 -5.56 -6.94 1.01
CA GLY A 176 -4.93 -7.86 0.06
C GLY A 176 -5.53 -9.29 0.06
N GLY A 177 -6.75 -9.47 0.57
CA GLY A 177 -7.39 -10.79 0.70
C GLY A 177 -7.00 -11.57 1.97
N VAL A 178 -6.28 -10.93 2.89
CA VAL A 178 -5.83 -11.52 4.15
C VAL A 178 -6.37 -10.74 5.34
N ILE A 179 -6.77 -11.44 6.40
CA ILE A 179 -7.20 -10.82 7.65
C ILE A 179 -5.98 -10.25 8.39
N ARG A 180 -5.96 -8.94 8.64
CA ARG A 180 -4.90 -8.23 9.36
C ARG A 180 -5.14 -8.19 10.87
N GLU A 181 -6.40 -7.97 11.25
CA GLU A 181 -6.81 -7.88 12.64
C GLU A 181 -8.28 -8.28 12.78
N VAL A 182 -8.65 -8.75 13.97
CA VAL A 182 -10.05 -9.05 14.31
C VAL A 182 -10.45 -8.29 15.56
N TYR A 183 -11.59 -7.60 15.48
CA TYR A 183 -12.15 -6.82 16.56
C TYR A 183 -13.43 -7.48 17.07
N ARG A 184 -13.59 -7.56 18.39
CA ARG A 184 -14.87 -7.86 19.02
C ARG A 184 -15.73 -6.60 19.02
N VAL A 185 -16.88 -6.68 18.37
CA VAL A 185 -17.82 -5.56 18.27
C VAL A 185 -18.56 -5.40 19.59
N ALA A 186 -18.56 -4.19 20.14
CA ALA A 186 -19.33 -3.83 21.32
C ALA A 186 -20.68 -3.19 20.94
N ALA A 187 -20.68 -2.29 19.94
CA ALA A 187 -21.90 -1.68 19.43
C ALA A 187 -21.72 -1.18 18.00
N TRP A 188 -22.83 -1.11 17.27
CA TRP A 188 -22.91 -0.43 15.98
C TRP A 188 -23.63 0.91 16.15
N LEU A 189 -23.06 1.95 15.56
CA LEU A 189 -23.52 3.32 15.65
C LEU A 189 -23.72 3.87 14.22
N PRO A 190 -24.55 4.91 14.05
CA PRO A 190 -24.51 5.70 12.81
C PRO A 190 -23.07 6.16 12.54
N ALA A 191 -22.65 6.14 11.27
CA ALA A 191 -21.33 6.65 10.89
C ALA A 191 -21.13 8.09 11.42
N GLU A 192 -19.90 8.41 11.80
CA GLU A 192 -19.49 9.73 12.34
C GLU A 192 -20.00 10.03 13.77
N SER A 193 -20.50 9.03 14.48
CA SER A 193 -20.90 9.17 15.89
C SER A 193 -19.72 9.19 16.86
N THR A 194 -18.49 8.96 16.38
CA THR A 194 -17.28 8.83 17.20
C THR A 194 -16.06 9.49 16.56
N LEU A 195 -15.06 9.83 17.38
CA LEU A 195 -13.85 10.56 16.96
C LEU A 195 -12.91 9.70 16.09
N TYR A 196 -12.52 10.22 14.94
CA TYR A 196 -11.49 9.64 14.06
C TYR A 196 -10.16 10.39 14.19
N LEU A 197 -9.05 9.71 13.87
CA LEU A 197 -7.72 10.31 13.81
C LEU A 197 -7.57 11.39 12.73
N ASP A 198 -8.31 11.28 11.63
CA ASP A 198 -8.32 12.27 10.56
C ASP A 198 -9.49 13.25 10.76
N PRO A 199 -9.23 14.49 11.23
CA PRO A 199 -10.26 15.49 11.48
C PRO A 199 -10.82 16.10 10.19
N ASN A 200 -10.17 15.89 9.03
CA ASN A 200 -10.59 16.43 7.74
C ASN A 200 -11.42 15.45 6.91
N ARG A 201 -11.81 14.31 7.50
CA ARG A 201 -12.72 13.36 6.85
C ARG A 201 -14.07 14.02 6.63
N ASN A 202 -14.43 14.17 5.36
CA ASN A 202 -15.71 14.73 4.93
C ASN A 202 -16.52 13.60 4.30
N TYR A 203 -17.36 12.91 5.07
CA TYR A 203 -18.38 12.04 4.50
C TYR A 203 -19.72 12.75 4.56
N GLU A 204 -20.49 12.66 3.47
CA GLU A 204 -21.90 13.06 3.52
C GLU A 204 -22.63 12.21 4.58
N PRO A 205 -23.63 12.77 5.30
CA PRO A 205 -24.41 12.06 6.31
C PRO A 205 -25.13 10.86 5.69
N SER A 206 -24.42 9.74 5.67
CA SER A 206 -24.79 8.57 4.89
C SER A 206 -25.54 7.58 5.77
N LYS A 207 -26.42 6.78 5.18
CA LYS A 207 -27.12 5.64 5.83
C LYS A 207 -26.16 4.50 6.21
N ARG A 208 -24.91 4.82 6.54
CA ARG A 208 -23.85 3.87 6.86
C ARG A 208 -23.67 3.80 8.36
N MET A 209 -23.09 2.70 8.81
CA MET A 209 -22.79 2.49 10.22
C MET A 209 -21.30 2.33 10.42
N GLU A 210 -20.90 2.59 11.66
CA GLU A 210 -19.59 2.28 12.20
C GLU A 210 -19.76 1.40 13.43
N PHE A 211 -18.70 0.71 13.84
CA PHE A 211 -18.70 -0.03 15.10
C PHE A 211 -17.70 0.57 16.08
N VAL A 212 -17.98 0.35 17.36
CA VAL A 212 -17.00 0.47 18.44
C VAL A 212 -16.72 -0.92 18.98
N GLY A 213 -15.45 -1.21 19.25
CA GLY A 213 -15.01 -2.51 19.68
C GLY A 213 -13.60 -2.48 20.23
N LYS A 214 -13.12 -3.66 20.60
CA LYS A 214 -11.74 -3.88 21.04
C LYS A 214 -11.12 -5.00 20.20
N ILE A 215 -9.80 -5.12 20.22
CA ILE A 215 -9.12 -6.30 19.65
C ILE A 215 -9.74 -7.56 20.26
N ALA A 216 -10.01 -8.57 19.42
CA ALA A 216 -10.57 -9.83 19.86
C ALA A 216 -9.58 -10.59 20.76
N ASP A 217 -10.09 -11.51 21.57
CA ASP A 217 -9.26 -12.31 22.47
C ASP A 217 -8.35 -13.26 21.65
N ASP A 218 -7.20 -13.66 22.22
CA ASP A 218 -6.14 -14.39 21.49
C ASP A 218 -6.63 -15.66 20.78
N THR A 219 -7.61 -16.35 21.35
CA THR A 219 -8.24 -17.54 20.74
C THR A 219 -8.87 -17.27 19.38
N ILE A 220 -9.46 -16.08 19.20
CA ILE A 220 -10.05 -15.63 17.93
C ILE A 220 -8.95 -15.14 16.99
N LEU A 221 -7.94 -14.46 17.51
CA LEU A 221 -6.82 -13.96 16.71
C LEU A 221 -6.01 -15.11 16.11
N GLU A 222 -5.65 -16.14 16.89
CA GLU A 222 -4.92 -17.32 16.41
C GLU A 222 -5.69 -18.08 15.32
N LYS A 223 -7.03 -18.07 15.41
CA LYS A 223 -7.90 -18.74 14.47
C LYS A 223 -7.95 -18.02 13.12
N TYR A 224 -8.15 -16.70 13.13
CA TYR A 224 -8.51 -15.94 11.92
C TYR A 224 -7.46 -14.94 11.45
N ARG A 225 -6.65 -14.38 12.35
CA ARG A 225 -5.63 -13.39 11.97
C ARG A 225 -4.61 -14.03 11.04
N TRP A 226 -4.22 -13.29 10.02
CA TRP A 226 -3.29 -13.71 8.96
C TRP A 226 -3.77 -14.87 8.07
N ARG A 227 -5.04 -15.28 8.17
CA ARG A 227 -5.62 -16.27 7.25
C ARG A 227 -6.13 -15.63 5.95
N SER A 228 -6.11 -16.42 4.88
CA SER A 228 -6.61 -15.98 3.58
C SER A 228 -8.13 -16.13 3.54
N VAL A 229 -8.76 -15.07 3.08
CA VAL A 229 -10.17 -15.03 2.70
C VAL A 229 -10.34 -14.73 1.21
N ALA A 230 -9.23 -14.72 0.45
CA ALA A 230 -9.22 -14.38 -0.97
C ALA A 230 -10.15 -15.30 -1.79
N GLY A 231 -10.17 -16.60 -1.48
CA GLY A 231 -11.04 -17.59 -2.14
C GLY A 231 -12.55 -17.34 -1.95
N LEU A 232 -12.95 -16.54 -0.95
CA LEU A 232 -14.36 -16.22 -0.72
C LEU A 232 -14.89 -15.17 -1.71
N TYR A 233 -14.02 -14.40 -2.36
CA TYR A 233 -14.40 -13.30 -3.24
C TYR A 233 -14.33 -13.70 -4.71
N LYS A 234 -15.43 -13.49 -5.45
CA LYS A 234 -15.40 -13.55 -6.92
C LYS A 234 -14.54 -12.41 -7.47
N ARG A 235 -13.81 -12.66 -8.57
CA ARG A 235 -13.05 -11.62 -9.28
C ARG A 235 -13.99 -10.45 -9.65
N GLY A 236 -13.61 -9.23 -9.26
CA GLY A 236 -14.42 -8.02 -9.50
C GLY A 236 -15.48 -7.69 -8.46
N ALA A 237 -15.56 -8.41 -7.32
CA ALA A 237 -16.53 -8.11 -6.27
C ALA A 237 -16.32 -6.71 -5.66
N ALA A 238 -17.18 -5.77 -6.06
CA ALA A 238 -17.12 -4.36 -5.65
C ALA A 238 -17.56 -4.10 -4.20
N ASN A 239 -18.39 -4.98 -3.61
CA ASN A 239 -18.90 -4.79 -2.26
C ASN A 239 -17.76 -4.88 -1.22
N PRO A 240 -17.51 -3.84 -0.40
CA PRO A 240 -16.42 -3.85 0.57
C PRO A 240 -16.65 -4.78 1.77
N ILE A 241 -17.89 -5.21 2.03
CA ILE A 241 -18.23 -6.04 3.19
C ILE A 241 -18.74 -7.43 2.79
N MET A 242 -18.51 -8.41 3.66
CA MET A 242 -19.05 -9.77 3.54
C MET A 242 -19.33 -10.35 4.93
N TYR A 243 -20.52 -10.89 5.14
CA TYR A 243 -20.85 -11.60 6.38
C TYR A 243 -20.48 -13.08 6.25
N VAL A 244 -19.90 -13.65 7.29
CA VAL A 244 -19.51 -15.07 7.37
C VAL A 244 -19.77 -15.60 8.78
N GLY A 245 -20.08 -16.89 8.89
CA GLY A 245 -20.36 -17.57 10.16
C GLY A 245 -21.71 -18.28 10.18
N PRO A 246 -22.03 -19.01 11.26
CA PRO A 246 -23.22 -19.85 11.35
C PRO A 246 -24.56 -19.11 11.15
N ALA A 247 -24.64 -17.84 11.53
CA ALA A 247 -25.84 -17.02 11.37
C ALA A 247 -26.02 -16.44 9.96
N PHE A 248 -25.04 -16.65 9.06
CA PHE A 248 -25.01 -16.13 7.70
C PHE A 248 -24.80 -17.28 6.69
N PRO A 249 -25.81 -18.13 6.49
CA PRO A 249 -25.72 -19.19 5.48
C PRO A 249 -25.52 -18.58 4.09
N LYS A 250 -24.62 -19.19 3.31
CA LYS A 250 -24.33 -18.80 1.93
C LYS A 250 -25.29 -19.45 0.94
#